data_AF-A0A3S0D332-F1
#
_entry.id   AF-A0A3S0D332-F1
#
_cell.length_a   1.000
_cell.length_b   1.000
_cell.length_c   1.000
_cell.angle_alpha   90.00
_cell.angle_beta   90.00
_cell.angle_gamma   90.00
#
_symmetry.space_group_name_H-M   'P 1'
#
loop_
_entity.id
_entity.type
_entity.pdbx_description
1 polymer ?
#
loop_
_entity_poly.entity_id
_entity_poly.type
_entity_poly.pdbx_seq_one_letter_code
_entity_poly.pdbx_strand_id
1 'polypeptide(L)' 'MSVHITPEPTDEEAAAIVAAIQCGLPGGSAEVGPERVSRWRWSGRWWSKPVPVRRGRPG' A
#
# COMPACT_ATOMS: atom_id res chain seq x y z
N MET A 1 17.63 -9.74 17.82
CA MET A 1 16.93 -8.43 17.76
C MET A 1 15.54 -8.67 18.28
N SER A 2 15.21 -8.20 19.49
CA SER A 2 13.84 -8.26 20.04
C SER A 2 13.12 -6.96 19.70
N VAL A 3 11.83 -7.07 19.35
CA VAL A 3 10.95 -5.92 19.14
C VAL A 3 10.07 -5.80 20.38
N HIS A 4 10.02 -4.61 20.98
CA HIS A 4 9.17 -4.29 22.11
C HIS A 4 8.19 -3.19 21.71
N ILE A 5 6.92 -3.35 22.08
CA ILE A 5 5.85 -2.39 21.83
C ILE A 5 5.43 -1.82 23.18
N THR A 6 5.40 -0.48 23.29
CA THR A 6 4.99 0.22 24.51
C THR A 6 4.01 1.34 24.17
N PRO A 7 2.87 1.46 24.88
CA PRO A 7 2.45 0.62 26.01
C PRO A 7 2.13 -0.83 25.58
N GLU A 8 2.15 -1.74 26.56
CA GLU A 8 1.75 -3.12 26.33
C GLU A 8 0.24 -3.16 26.02
N PRO A 9 -0.17 -3.71 24.87
CA PRO A 9 -1.58 -3.74 24.50
C PRO A 9 -2.35 -4.67 25.43
N THR A 10 -3.61 -4.32 25.67
CA THR A 10 -4.56 -5.24 26.28
C THR A 10 -4.87 -6.41 25.35
N ASP A 11 -5.44 -7.50 25.88
CA ASP A 11 -5.83 -8.67 25.08
C ASP A 11 -6.82 -8.30 23.96
N GLU A 12 -7.74 -7.37 24.24
CA GLU A 12 -8.71 -6.87 23.26
C GLU A 12 -8.02 -6.09 22.13
N GLU A 13 -7.08 -5.21 22.46
CA GLU A 13 -6.30 -4.45 21.47
C GLU A 13 -5.41 -5.37 20.63
N ALA A 14 -4.76 -6.35 21.27
CA ALA A 14 -3.96 -7.34 20.57
C ALA A 14 -4.81 -8.16 19.59
N ALA A 15 -6.01 -8.59 20.01
CA ALA A 15 -6.96 -9.30 19.16
C ALA A 15 -7.41 -8.42 17.98
N ALA A 16 -7.72 -7.15 18.22
CA ALA A 16 -8.12 -6.20 17.18
C ALA A 16 -7.02 -5.97 16.14
N ILE A 17 -5.76 -5.83 16.56
CA ILE A 17 -4.60 -5.69 15.67
C ILE A 17 -4.45 -6.94 14.79
N VAL A 18 -4.48 -8.12 15.41
CA VAL A 18 -4.36 -9.40 14.69
C VAL A 18 -5.51 -9.57 13.69
N ALA A 19 -6.74 -9.23 14.06
CA ALA A 19 -7.89 -9.28 13.17
C ALA A 19 -7.72 -8.32 11.99
N ALA A 20 -7.28 -7.08 12.23
CA ALA A 20 -7.04 -6.09 11.17
C ALA A 20 -5.97 -6.55 10.17
N ILE A 21 -4.89 -7.18 10.65
CA ILE A 21 -3.85 -7.77 9.80
C ILE A 21 -4.47 -8.89 8.95
N GLN A 22 -5.20 -9.82 9.56
CA GLN A 22 -5.80 -10.94 8.82
C GLN A 22 -6.84 -10.48 7.79
N CYS A 23 -7.66 -9.47 8.11
CA CYS A 23 -8.64 -8.92 7.17
C CYS A 23 -8.01 -8.04 6.09
N GLY A 24 -6.90 -7.36 6.39
CA GLY A 24 -6.24 -6.42 5.48
C GLY A 24 -5.25 -7.07 4.52
N LEU A 25 -4.71 -8.25 4.85
CA LEU A 25 -3.86 -8.98 3.93
C LEU A 25 -4.71 -9.78 2.92
N PRO A 26 -4.39 -9.68 1.62
CA PRO A 26 -4.98 -10.59 0.65
C PRO A 26 -4.63 -12.02 1.04
N GLY A 27 -5.65 -12.87 1.20
CA GLY A 27 -5.48 -14.29 1.49
C GLY A 27 -4.57 -14.95 0.45
N GLY A 28 -3.66 -15.79 0.92
CA GLY A 28 -2.68 -16.47 0.07
C GLY A 28 -3.35 -17.21 -1.09
N SER A 29 -2.93 -16.85 -2.31
CA SER A 29 -3.16 -17.54 -3.58
C SER A 29 -4.63 -17.89 -3.88
N ALA A 30 -5.44 -16.87 -4.17
CA ALA A 30 -6.46 -17.05 -5.20
C ALA A 30 -5.72 -17.22 -6.54
N GLU A 31 -6.11 -18.22 -7.33
CA GLU A 31 -5.66 -18.42 -8.72
C GLU A 31 -5.53 -17.08 -9.44
N VAL A 32 -4.46 -16.93 -10.23
CA VAL A 32 -4.28 -15.81 -11.16
C VAL A 32 -5.35 -15.93 -12.24
N GLY A 33 -6.58 -15.50 -11.92
CA GLY A 33 -7.56 -15.10 -12.91
C GLY A 33 -6.98 -13.97 -13.76
N PRO A 34 -7.46 -13.78 -15.00
CA PRO A 34 -6.86 -12.83 -15.95
C PRO A 34 -6.66 -11.48 -15.27
N GLU A 35 -5.41 -11.02 -15.29
CA GLU A 35 -4.94 -9.83 -14.59
C GLU A 35 -5.91 -8.68 -14.86
N ARG A 36 -6.73 -8.33 -13.86
CA ARG A 36 -7.61 -7.17 -13.96
C ARG A 36 -6.70 -5.96 -13.97
N VAL A 37 -6.37 -5.47 -15.16
CA VAL A 37 -5.59 -4.26 -15.36
C VAL A 37 -6.26 -3.15 -14.56
N SER A 38 -5.68 -2.79 -13.42
CA SER A 38 -6.23 -1.77 -12.55
C SER A 38 -6.25 -0.45 -13.31
N ARG A 39 -7.45 0.01 -13.68
CA ARG A 39 -7.67 1.33 -14.32
C ARG A 39 -7.46 2.48 -13.35
N TRP A 40 -7.32 2.20 -12.06
CA TRP A 40 -6.96 3.19 -11.06
C TRP A 40 -5.46 3.45 -11.14
N ARG A 41 -5.10 4.45 -11.93
CA ARG A 41 -3.81 5.10 -11.80
C ARG A 41 -3.89 5.99 -10.58
N TRP A 42 -3.30 5.58 -9.47
CA TRP A 42 -2.88 6.52 -8.45
C TRP A 42 -2.15 7.65 -9.18
N SER A 43 -2.65 8.88 -9.08
CA SER A 43 -1.96 10.05 -9.60
C SER A 43 -0.62 10.06 -8.89
N GLY A 44 0.40 9.58 -9.60
CA GLY A 44 1.73 9.38 -9.07
C GLY A 44 2.22 10.72 -8.56
N ARG A 45 2.09 10.89 -7.25
CA ARG A 45 2.62 11.96 -6.42
C ARG A 45 1.85 13.29 -6.46
N TRP A 46 0.86 13.43 -5.59
CA TRP A 46 0.33 14.74 -5.14
C TRP A 46 1.40 15.70 -4.55
N TRP A 47 2.58 15.17 -4.24
CA TRP A 47 3.71 15.85 -3.61
C TRP A 47 4.98 15.91 -4.48
N SER A 48 4.97 15.42 -5.73
CA SER A 48 6.14 15.57 -6.59
C SER A 48 5.98 16.70 -7.56
N LYS A 49 6.96 17.60 -7.53
CA LYS A 49 7.09 18.70 -8.48
C LYS A 49 7.13 18.11 -9.90
N PRO A 50 6.28 18.59 -10.83
CA PRO A 50 6.35 18.12 -12.21
C PRO A 50 7.74 18.42 -12.76
N VAL A 51 8.41 17.39 -13.29
CA VAL A 51 9.64 17.58 -14.06
C VAL A 51 9.26 18.37 -15.32
N PRO A 52 9.86 19.54 -15.59
CA PRO A 52 9.57 20.26 -16.82
C PRO A 52 10.00 19.38 -18.00
N VAL A 53 9.02 18.81 -18.70
CA VAL A 53 9.25 18.16 -19.98
C VAL A 53 9.73 19.26 -20.92
N ARG A 54 11.03 19.26 -21.23
CA ARG A 54 11.62 20.18 -22.21
C ARG A 54 10.92 19.91 -23.54
N ARG A 55 9.97 20.77 -23.91
CA ARG A 55 9.38 20.79 -25.25
C ARG A 55 10.53 21.04 -26.23
N GLY A 56 10.79 20.08 -27.13
CA GLY A 56 11.74 20.27 -28.21
C GLY A 56 11.32 21.48 -29.04
N ARG A 57 12.22 22.44 -29.23
CA ARG A 57 11.98 23.51 -30.21
C ARG A 57 12.12 22.90 -31.61
N PRO A 58 11.19 23.17 -32.54
CA PRO A 58 11.44 22.90 -33.95
C PRO A 58 12.58 23.81 -34.41
N GLY A 59 13.58 23.18 -35.03
CA GLY A 59 14.55 23.85 -35.90
C GLY A 59 14.17 23.60 -37.35
#